data_AF-A0AAU8DRT1-F1
#
_entry.id   AF-A0AAU8DRT1-F1
#
_cell.length_a   1.000
_cell.length_b   1.000
_cell.length_c   1.000
_cell.angle_alpha   90.00
_cell.angle_beta   90.00
_cell.angle_gamma   90.00
#
_symmetry.space_group_name_H-M   'P 1'
#
loop_
_entity.id
_entity.type
_entity.pdbx_description
1 polymer ?
#
loop_
_entity_poly.entity_id
_entity_poly.type
_entity_poly.pdbx_seq_one_letter_code
_entity_poly.pdbx_strand_id
1 'polypeptide(L)'
;MKKQARTALFGLMCAVFAVWGIGAAGGASASTAPAVQQSAAVQAAVVNAAAATLHCRDHSAESKPVSGKVVVPTSYCYDPDTSNHRGWHDYCTSSPDSVYISSGAPFGIGSGTVNFRGPCARHDMCLQSTHSHSTCDGPLLSNLKKNCTQKFNAANPARYKCYAVAYTYYLVIKVKTAIS
;
A
#
# COMPACT_ATOMS: atom_id res chain seq x y z
N MET A 1 -20.80 2.46 40.21
CA MET A 1 -19.63 1.70 40.68
C MET A 1 -18.41 2.13 39.86
N LYS A 2 -17.42 2.72 40.52
CA LYS A 2 -16.13 3.18 39.96
C LYS A 2 -15.17 1.99 39.79
N LYS A 3 -14.28 2.06 38.79
CA LYS A 3 -12.81 1.76 38.85
C LYS A 3 -12.30 1.50 37.42
N GLN A 4 -11.08 1.83 37.01
CA GLN A 4 -10.10 2.88 37.30
C GLN A 4 -8.96 2.66 36.28
N ALA A 5 -8.35 3.75 35.81
CA ALA A 5 -7.16 3.75 34.95
C ALA A 5 -5.91 3.27 35.70
N ARG A 6 -4.91 2.73 34.97
CA ARG A 6 -3.51 2.67 35.43
C ARG A 6 -2.52 2.86 34.28
N THR A 7 -1.92 4.04 34.28
CA THR A 7 -0.64 4.44 33.69
C THR A 7 0.52 3.68 34.36
N ALA A 8 1.59 3.38 33.62
CA ALA A 8 2.91 3.15 34.19
C ALA A 8 3.99 3.68 33.23
N LEU A 9 4.82 4.55 33.79
CA LEU A 9 5.91 5.31 33.18
C LEU A 9 7.11 5.09 34.10
N PHE A 10 8.17 4.44 33.64
CA PHE A 10 9.47 4.29 34.32
C PHE A 10 10.45 3.71 33.28
N GLY A 11 11.70 4.12 33.13
CA GLY A 11 12.50 5.07 33.88
C GLY A 11 13.84 5.30 33.15
N LEU A 12 14.36 6.48 33.37
CA LEU A 12 15.69 6.96 32.99
C LEU A 12 16.71 6.46 34.05
N MET A 13 17.82 5.86 33.65
CA MET A 13 19.04 5.84 34.48
C MET A 13 20.32 5.77 33.63
N CYS A 14 21.25 6.65 34.01
CA CYS A 14 22.58 6.90 33.47
C CYS A 14 23.66 6.00 34.11
N ALA A 15 24.85 6.05 33.49
CA ALA A 15 26.18 5.77 34.01
C ALA A 15 26.60 4.28 34.04
N VAL A 16 27.84 3.86 33.81
CA VAL A 16 29.17 4.44 34.09
C VAL A 16 30.18 3.86 33.07
N PHE A 17 31.14 4.68 32.61
CA PHE A 17 32.36 4.26 31.92
C PHE A 17 33.35 3.61 32.90
N ALA A 18 33.96 2.48 32.53
CA ALA A 18 35.22 2.02 33.09
C ALA A 18 36.08 1.34 32.01
N VAL A 19 37.33 1.77 31.95
CA VAL A 19 38.40 1.43 30.99
C VAL A 19 39.21 0.23 31.50
N TRP A 20 39.91 -0.44 30.57
CA TRP A 20 41.18 -1.19 30.65
C TRP A 20 41.09 -2.65 30.17
N GLY A 21 41.91 -2.97 29.15
CA GLY A 21 42.16 -4.36 28.72
C GLY A 21 42.74 -4.48 27.31
N ILE A 22 44.06 -4.51 27.22
CA ILE A 22 44.88 -4.67 26.01
C ILE A 22 44.74 -6.09 25.43
N GLY A 23 44.68 -6.22 24.09
CA GLY A 23 45.34 -7.34 23.41
C GLY A 23 44.57 -8.05 22.29
N ALA A 24 45.31 -8.27 21.20
CA ALA A 24 45.14 -9.25 20.13
C ALA A 24 44.36 -8.81 18.88
N ALA A 25 45.15 -8.39 17.89
CA ALA A 25 44.82 -8.43 16.49
C ALA A 25 44.35 -9.85 16.10
N GLY A 26 43.10 -9.95 15.67
CA GLY A 26 42.53 -11.11 15.01
C GLY A 26 41.71 -10.60 13.83
N GLY A 27 42.33 -10.54 12.66
CA GLY A 27 41.64 -10.27 11.40
C GLY A 27 40.67 -11.41 11.11
N ALA A 28 39.40 -11.22 11.45
CA ALA A 28 38.32 -12.05 10.94
C ALA A 28 37.85 -11.41 9.63
N SER A 29 38.34 -11.98 8.53
CA SER A 29 37.87 -11.70 7.18
C SER A 29 36.35 -11.89 7.14
N ALA A 30 35.62 -10.80 6.98
CA ALA A 30 34.22 -10.85 6.60
C ALA A 30 34.14 -11.52 5.23
N SER A 31 33.62 -12.74 5.18
CA SER A 31 33.19 -13.38 3.95
C SER A 31 32.01 -12.57 3.41
N THR A 32 32.31 -11.53 2.63
CA THR A 32 31.33 -10.90 1.75
C THR A 32 30.90 -11.97 0.76
N ALA A 33 29.75 -12.58 1.01
CA ALA A 33 29.05 -13.33 -0.02
C ALA A 33 28.88 -12.39 -1.22
N PRO A 34 29.22 -12.81 -2.45
CA PRO A 34 29.01 -11.97 -3.60
C PRO A 34 27.51 -11.69 -3.71
N ALA A 35 27.15 -10.41 -3.66
CA ALA A 35 25.85 -9.98 -4.13
C ALA A 35 25.76 -10.40 -5.60
N VAL A 36 25.03 -11.49 -5.86
CA VAL A 36 24.66 -11.86 -7.21
C VAL A 36 23.79 -10.71 -7.72
N GLN A 37 24.40 -9.79 -8.46
CA GLN A 37 23.68 -8.88 -9.34
C GLN A 37 23.02 -9.76 -10.40
N GLN A 38 21.85 -10.28 -10.06
CA GLN A 38 20.95 -10.84 -11.05
C GLN A 38 20.63 -9.69 -12.00
N SER A 39 21.05 -9.85 -13.25
CA SER A 39 20.80 -8.87 -14.30
C SER A 39 19.28 -8.66 -14.41
N ALA A 40 18.88 -7.43 -14.78
CA ALA A 40 17.47 -7.09 -14.99
C ALA A 40 16.76 -8.08 -15.94
N ALA A 41 17.50 -8.74 -16.83
CA ALA A 41 17.00 -9.80 -17.72
C ALA A 41 16.62 -11.10 -16.97
N VAL A 42 17.35 -11.49 -15.93
CA VAL A 42 17.01 -12.67 -15.11
C VAL A 42 15.79 -12.36 -14.23
N GLN A 43 15.71 -11.14 -13.68
CA GLN A 43 14.51 -10.68 -12.96
C GLN A 43 13.29 -10.58 -13.88
N ALA A 44 13.46 -10.15 -15.14
CA ALA A 44 12.42 -10.15 -16.17
C ALA A 44 11.97 -11.58 -16.55
N ALA A 45 12.89 -12.55 -16.56
CA ALA A 45 12.58 -13.95 -16.88
C ALA A 45 11.77 -14.65 -15.77
N VAL A 46 12.04 -14.38 -14.49
CA VAL A 46 11.25 -14.96 -13.38
C VAL A 46 9.87 -14.30 -13.20
N VAL A 47 9.69 -13.02 -13.54
CA VAL A 47 8.32 -12.44 -13.65
C VAL A 47 7.57 -13.02 -14.85
N ASN A 48 8.23 -13.31 -15.96
CA ASN A 48 7.60 -13.93 -17.13
C ASN A 48 7.19 -15.39 -16.90
N ALA A 49 7.90 -16.15 -16.08
CA ALA A 49 7.54 -17.53 -15.78
C ALA A 49 6.30 -17.63 -14.86
N ALA A 50 6.10 -16.68 -13.94
CA ALA A 50 4.86 -16.56 -13.16
C ALA A 50 3.68 -15.97 -13.98
N ALA A 51 3.98 -15.30 -15.09
CA ALA A 51 3.00 -14.75 -16.04
C ALA A 51 2.46 -15.75 -17.06
N ALA A 52 2.83 -17.04 -16.99
CA ALA A 52 2.38 -18.05 -17.95
C ALA A 52 0.85 -18.29 -17.96
N THR A 53 0.09 -17.67 -17.05
CA THR A 53 -1.40 -17.73 -16.99
C THR A 53 -2.08 -16.38 -16.80
N LEU A 54 -1.35 -15.26 -16.68
CA LEU A 54 -1.92 -13.93 -16.49
C LEU A 54 -1.74 -13.09 -17.76
N HIS A 55 -2.84 -12.53 -18.27
CA HIS A 55 -2.82 -11.67 -19.45
C HIS A 55 -2.72 -10.19 -19.03
N CYS A 56 -1.49 -9.76 -18.70
CA CYS A 56 -1.26 -8.40 -18.20
C CYS A 56 -1.57 -7.34 -19.28
N ARG A 57 -2.65 -6.59 -19.08
CA ARG A 57 -3.05 -5.46 -19.91
C ARG A 57 -2.21 -4.22 -19.57
N ASP A 58 -2.08 -3.33 -20.57
CA ASP A 58 -1.39 -2.05 -20.37
C ASP A 58 -2.13 -1.18 -19.33
N HIS A 59 -1.34 -0.61 -18.42
CA HIS A 59 -1.77 0.32 -17.37
C HIS A 59 -0.71 1.43 -17.19
N SER A 60 0.02 1.72 -18.27
CA SER A 60 1.13 2.68 -18.26
C SER A 60 0.65 4.09 -17.93
N ALA A 61 -0.60 4.43 -18.30
CA ALA A 61 -1.21 5.71 -17.97
C ALA A 61 -1.44 5.89 -16.47
N GLU A 62 -1.89 4.84 -15.79
CA GLU A 62 -2.15 4.82 -14.35
C GLU A 62 -0.88 4.76 -13.49
N SER A 63 0.22 4.33 -14.11
CA SER A 63 1.54 4.20 -13.47
C SER A 63 2.37 5.48 -13.50
N LYS A 64 1.97 6.49 -14.28
CA LYS A 64 2.68 7.77 -14.38
C LYS A 64 2.79 8.41 -12.99
N PRO A 65 4.01 8.65 -12.46
CA PRO A 65 4.18 9.26 -11.14
C PRO A 65 3.50 10.62 -11.05
N VAL A 66 2.72 10.82 -10.00
CA VAL A 66 2.09 12.10 -9.67
C VAL A 66 2.38 12.39 -8.21
N SER A 67 2.96 13.56 -7.92
CA SER A 67 3.34 13.95 -6.56
C SER A 67 2.12 13.89 -5.62
N GLY A 68 2.29 13.24 -4.47
CA GLY A 68 1.25 13.06 -3.47
C GLY A 68 0.14 12.04 -3.82
N LYS A 69 0.17 11.43 -5.01
CA LYS A 69 -0.77 10.39 -5.43
C LYS A 69 -0.15 9.00 -5.31
N VAL A 70 -0.92 8.05 -4.81
CA VAL A 70 -0.64 6.63 -4.94
C VAL A 70 -1.06 6.19 -6.34
N VAL A 71 -0.06 5.97 -7.19
CA VAL A 71 -0.21 5.48 -8.57
C VAL A 71 -0.13 3.96 -8.62
N VAL A 72 -0.59 3.39 -9.73
CA VAL A 72 -0.47 1.94 -9.97
C VAL A 72 1.03 1.61 -10.11
N PRO A 73 1.55 0.57 -9.44
CA PRO A 73 2.92 0.14 -9.65
C PRO A 73 3.11 -0.37 -11.07
N THR A 74 4.24 -0.05 -11.72
CA THR A 74 4.56 -0.55 -13.07
C THR A 74 4.68 -2.08 -13.16
N SER A 75 4.94 -2.72 -12.02
CA SER A 75 5.00 -4.17 -11.86
C SER A 75 3.63 -4.81 -11.65
N TYR A 76 2.56 -4.03 -11.60
CA TYR A 76 1.20 -4.57 -11.44
C TYR A 76 0.80 -5.27 -12.73
N CYS A 77 0.25 -6.47 -12.63
CA CYS A 77 -0.41 -7.10 -13.76
C CYS A 77 -1.89 -6.73 -13.69
N TYR A 78 -2.45 -6.08 -14.70
CA TYR A 78 -3.89 -5.88 -14.76
C TYR A 78 -4.52 -6.96 -15.63
N ASP A 79 -5.24 -7.89 -15.00
CA ASP A 79 -5.93 -9.01 -15.64
C ASP A 79 -7.32 -9.20 -15.02
N PRO A 80 -8.33 -8.42 -15.45
CA PRO A 80 -9.68 -8.51 -14.91
C PRO A 80 -10.46 -9.74 -15.37
N ASP A 81 -9.96 -10.50 -16.36
CA ASP A 81 -10.67 -11.64 -16.95
C ASP A 81 -10.25 -12.98 -16.31
N THR A 82 -9.20 -12.97 -15.48
CA THR A 82 -8.67 -14.21 -14.90
C THR A 82 -9.70 -14.91 -14.03
N SER A 83 -9.92 -16.20 -14.30
CA SER A 83 -10.77 -17.07 -13.47
C SER A 83 -10.03 -17.65 -12.27
N ASN A 84 -8.69 -17.70 -12.33
CA ASN A 84 -7.85 -18.40 -11.35
C ASN A 84 -7.44 -17.53 -10.16
N HIS A 85 -7.52 -16.20 -10.30
CA HIS A 85 -7.13 -15.23 -9.27
C HIS A 85 -8.17 -14.13 -9.09
N ARG A 86 -9.47 -14.45 -9.23
CA ARG A 86 -10.55 -13.47 -9.09
C ARG A 86 -10.42 -12.66 -7.80
N GLY A 87 -10.28 -11.34 -7.95
CA GLY A 87 -10.08 -10.41 -6.86
C GLY A 87 -8.64 -10.00 -6.59
N TRP A 88 -7.68 -10.53 -7.35
CA TRP A 88 -6.30 -10.05 -7.44
C TRP A 88 -6.06 -9.68 -8.91
N HIS A 89 -5.42 -8.54 -9.18
CA HIS A 89 -5.12 -8.04 -10.54
C HIS A 89 -6.29 -7.38 -11.29
N ASP A 90 -7.37 -7.03 -10.61
CA ASP A 90 -8.56 -6.42 -11.20
C ASP A 90 -8.88 -5.00 -10.66
N TYR A 91 -7.88 -4.37 -10.05
CA TYR A 91 -7.97 -3.13 -9.29
C TYR A 91 -8.94 -3.24 -8.12
N CYS A 92 -10.05 -2.49 -8.15
CA CYS A 92 -11.00 -2.48 -7.06
C CYS A 92 -12.12 -3.48 -7.37
N THR A 93 -11.83 -4.79 -7.32
CA THR A 93 -12.68 -5.95 -7.69
C THR A 93 -14.21 -5.78 -7.66
N SER A 94 -14.76 -5.15 -6.61
CA SER A 94 -16.21 -5.01 -6.40
C SER A 94 -16.63 -3.56 -6.21
N SER A 95 -15.81 -2.61 -6.65
CA SER A 95 -16.02 -1.19 -6.45
C SER A 95 -15.52 -0.37 -7.64
N PRO A 96 -16.09 0.81 -7.89
CA PRO A 96 -15.60 1.65 -8.98
C PRO A 96 -14.11 2.01 -8.85
N ASP A 97 -13.36 1.83 -9.92
CA ASP A 97 -11.94 2.23 -9.97
C ASP A 97 -11.71 3.74 -9.81
N SER A 98 -12.74 4.52 -10.10
CA SER A 98 -12.74 5.97 -9.98
C SER A 98 -14.12 6.46 -9.53
N VAL A 99 -14.13 7.42 -8.61
CA VAL A 99 -15.37 7.91 -7.99
C VAL A 99 -15.44 9.42 -8.15
N TYR A 100 -16.57 9.91 -8.66
CA TYR A 100 -16.88 11.34 -8.67
C TYR A 100 -17.37 11.77 -7.28
N ILE A 101 -16.71 12.78 -6.70
CA ILE A 101 -17.05 13.33 -5.41
C ILE A 101 -17.57 14.75 -5.61
N SER A 102 -18.84 14.97 -5.25
CA SER A 102 -19.46 16.29 -5.29
C SER A 102 -19.12 17.08 -4.02
N SER A 103 -18.63 18.31 -4.18
CA SER A 103 -18.44 19.25 -3.07
C SER A 103 -19.78 19.69 -2.45
N GLY A 104 -20.88 19.61 -3.20
CA GLY A 104 -22.17 20.20 -2.84
C GLY A 104 -22.26 21.71 -3.08
N ALA A 105 -21.20 22.32 -3.60
CA ALA A 105 -21.23 23.72 -4.01
C ALA A 105 -22.02 23.90 -5.32
N PRO A 106 -22.65 25.07 -5.53
CA PRO A 106 -23.31 25.37 -6.79
C PRO A 106 -22.33 25.28 -7.96
N PHE A 107 -22.87 24.91 -9.13
CA PHE A 107 -22.12 24.73 -10.38
C PHE A 107 -20.99 23.68 -10.32
N GLY A 108 -21.01 22.80 -9.31
CA GLY A 108 -20.01 21.73 -9.16
C GLY A 108 -18.63 22.21 -8.74
N ILE A 109 -18.49 23.47 -8.29
CA ILE A 109 -17.19 24.06 -7.90
C ILE A 109 -16.54 23.23 -6.80
N GLY A 110 -15.31 22.76 -7.04
CA GLY A 110 -14.58 21.91 -6.10
C GLY A 110 -15.00 20.44 -6.09
N SER A 111 -15.86 20.01 -6.99
CA SER A 111 -16.13 18.57 -7.22
C SER A 111 -15.05 17.95 -8.09
N GLY A 112 -14.94 16.63 -8.09
CA GLY A 112 -14.04 15.95 -9.02
C GLY A 112 -13.94 14.45 -8.86
N THR A 113 -13.34 13.81 -9.86
CA THR A 113 -13.10 12.37 -9.87
C THR A 113 -11.78 12.03 -9.20
N VAL A 114 -11.81 11.04 -8.30
CA VAL A 114 -10.66 10.45 -7.63
C VAL A 114 -10.46 9.04 -8.14
N ASN A 115 -9.21 8.68 -8.45
CA ASN A 115 -8.86 7.36 -8.94
C ASN A 115 -8.26 6.52 -7.80
N PHE A 116 -8.81 5.33 -7.60
CA PHE A 116 -8.40 4.37 -6.56
C PHE A 116 -7.68 3.13 -7.11
N ARG A 117 -7.44 3.05 -8.43
CA ARG A 117 -6.68 1.97 -9.08
C ARG A 117 -5.32 1.76 -8.42
N GLY A 118 -4.58 2.83 -8.14
CA GLY A 118 -3.25 2.75 -7.52
C GLY A 118 -3.25 2.12 -6.12
N PRO A 119 -4.06 2.62 -5.17
CA PRO A 119 -4.25 2.00 -3.87
C PRO A 119 -4.71 0.53 -3.94
N CYS A 120 -5.70 0.22 -4.79
CA CYS A 120 -6.22 -1.15 -4.95
C CYS A 120 -5.14 -2.08 -5.53
N ALA A 121 -4.42 -1.67 -6.59
CA ALA A 121 -3.33 -2.45 -7.18
C ALA A 121 -2.22 -2.80 -6.17
N ARG A 122 -1.87 -1.88 -5.27
CA ARG A 122 -0.89 -2.15 -4.21
C ARG A 122 -1.41 -3.14 -3.16
N HIS A 123 -2.71 -3.15 -2.90
CA HIS A 123 -3.36 -4.11 -2.00
C HIS A 123 -3.37 -5.51 -2.62
N ASP A 124 -3.73 -5.62 -3.89
CA ASP A 124 -3.68 -6.88 -4.66
C ASP A 124 -2.27 -7.48 -4.67
N MET A 125 -1.25 -6.68 -5.01
CA MET A 125 0.14 -7.14 -5.02
C MET A 125 0.62 -7.60 -3.64
N CYS A 126 0.14 -6.96 -2.57
CA CYS A 126 0.44 -7.37 -1.21
C CYS A 126 -0.18 -8.73 -0.89
N LEU A 127 -1.45 -8.95 -1.26
CA LEU A 127 -2.13 -10.23 -1.09
C LEU A 127 -1.47 -11.34 -1.94
N GLN A 128 -1.09 -11.02 -3.18
CA GLN A 128 -0.34 -11.92 -4.06
C GLN A 128 0.99 -12.36 -3.44
N SER A 129 1.64 -11.48 -2.68
CA SER A 129 2.91 -11.76 -1.98
C SER A 129 2.72 -12.64 -0.72
N THR A 130 1.55 -13.29 -0.56
CA THR A 130 1.20 -14.19 0.56
C THR A 130 1.16 -13.52 1.94
N HIS A 131 1.08 -12.19 1.99
CA HIS A 131 0.88 -11.49 3.25
C HIS A 131 -0.54 -11.70 3.79
N SER A 132 -0.69 -11.61 5.12
CA SER A 132 -2.01 -11.65 5.74
C SER A 132 -2.85 -10.45 5.33
N HIS A 133 -4.17 -10.64 5.25
CA HIS A 133 -5.11 -9.54 5.03
C HIS A 133 -4.90 -8.38 6.00
N SER A 134 -4.65 -8.66 7.29
CA SER A 134 -4.37 -7.60 8.27
C SER A 134 -3.18 -6.71 7.89
N THR A 135 -2.16 -7.28 7.27
CA THR A 135 -0.96 -6.57 6.81
C THR A 135 -1.24 -5.71 5.58
N CYS A 136 -2.01 -6.24 4.62
CA CYS A 136 -2.32 -5.53 3.38
C CYS A 136 -3.43 -4.48 3.54
N ASP A 137 -4.45 -4.77 4.36
CA ASP A 137 -5.58 -3.87 4.61
C ASP A 137 -5.11 -2.60 5.33
N GLY A 138 -4.15 -2.71 6.25
CA GLY A 138 -3.67 -1.58 7.05
C GLY A 138 -3.24 -0.37 6.21
N PRO A 139 -2.32 -0.55 5.23
CA PRO A 139 -1.93 0.51 4.32
C PRO A 139 -3.03 0.99 3.36
N LEU A 140 -4.03 0.17 3.03
CA LEU A 140 -5.03 0.48 2.00
C LEU A 140 -5.79 1.78 2.29
N LEU A 141 -6.35 1.92 3.49
CA LEU A 141 -7.11 3.12 3.85
C LEU A 141 -6.23 4.39 3.76
N SER A 142 -4.97 4.28 4.18
CA SER A 142 -4.03 5.40 4.10
C SER A 142 -3.73 5.80 2.65
N ASN A 143 -3.60 4.82 1.76
CA ASN A 143 -3.34 5.03 0.34
C ASN A 143 -4.55 5.62 -0.39
N LEU A 144 -5.76 5.15 -0.09
CA LEU A 144 -7.01 5.75 -0.59
C LEU A 144 -7.12 7.21 -0.15
N LYS A 145 -6.88 7.50 1.13
CA LYS A 145 -6.91 8.87 1.67
C LYS A 145 -5.86 9.77 1.00
N LYS A 146 -4.65 9.28 0.71
CA LYS A 146 -3.63 10.06 -0.02
C LYS A 146 -4.16 10.57 -1.37
N ASN A 147 -4.86 9.71 -2.13
CA ASN A 147 -5.45 10.12 -3.41
C ASN A 147 -6.56 11.17 -3.23
N CYS A 148 -7.34 11.07 -2.14
CA CYS A 148 -8.27 12.14 -1.75
C CYS A 148 -7.57 13.47 -1.44
N THR A 149 -6.45 13.43 -0.70
CA THR A 149 -5.70 14.64 -0.34
C THR A 149 -5.00 15.29 -1.52
N GLN A 150 -4.62 14.49 -2.51
CA GLN A 150 -4.01 14.97 -3.73
C GLN A 150 -5.05 15.65 -4.63
N LYS A 151 -6.28 15.11 -4.69
CA LYS A 151 -7.35 15.69 -5.50
C LYS A 151 -7.98 16.92 -4.86
N PHE A 152 -8.18 16.90 -3.55
CA PHE A 152 -8.92 17.93 -2.82
C PHE A 152 -8.03 18.60 -1.78
N ASN A 153 -7.98 19.93 -1.82
CA ASN A 153 -7.32 20.72 -0.80
C ASN A 153 -8.01 20.56 0.58
N ALA A 154 -7.34 21.01 1.65
CA ALA A 154 -7.86 20.88 3.02
C ALA A 154 -9.17 21.65 3.28
N ALA A 155 -9.41 22.75 2.55
CA ALA A 155 -10.61 23.57 2.70
C ALA A 155 -11.83 23.01 1.94
N ASN A 156 -11.63 22.05 1.03
CA ASN A 156 -12.69 21.55 0.18
C ASN A 156 -13.53 20.49 0.90
N PRO A 157 -14.87 20.69 1.05
CA PRO A 157 -15.74 19.71 1.71
C PRO A 157 -15.79 18.35 0.97
N ALA A 158 -15.50 18.31 -0.33
CA ALA A 158 -15.36 17.08 -1.09
C ALA A 158 -14.28 16.15 -0.51
N ARG A 159 -13.27 16.69 0.17
CA ARG A 159 -12.23 15.88 0.82
C ARG A 159 -12.80 14.94 1.89
N TYR A 160 -13.69 15.44 2.75
CA TYR A 160 -14.32 14.62 3.79
C TYR A 160 -15.22 13.55 3.19
N LYS A 161 -15.96 13.88 2.14
CA LYS A 161 -16.77 12.91 1.40
C LYS A 161 -15.90 11.84 0.73
N CYS A 162 -14.76 12.23 0.16
CA CYS A 162 -13.81 11.28 -0.40
C CYS A 162 -13.25 10.33 0.67
N TYR A 163 -12.95 10.84 1.88
CA TYR A 163 -12.55 9.97 2.99
C TYR A 163 -13.65 9.00 3.42
N ALA A 164 -14.91 9.43 3.41
CA ALA A 164 -16.03 8.53 3.71
C ALA A 164 -16.11 7.40 2.67
N VAL A 165 -15.96 7.72 1.38
CA VAL A 165 -15.89 6.71 0.30
C VAL A 165 -14.68 5.78 0.51
N ALA A 166 -13.50 6.32 0.80
CA ALA A 166 -12.30 5.53 1.10
C ALA A 166 -12.52 4.56 2.28
N TYR A 167 -13.26 4.99 3.30
CA TYR A 167 -13.63 4.15 4.43
C TYR A 167 -14.58 3.03 4.03
N THR A 168 -15.56 3.30 3.17
CA THR A 168 -16.45 2.27 2.62
C THR A 168 -15.67 1.19 1.87
N TYR A 169 -14.69 1.57 1.04
CA TYR A 169 -13.85 0.61 0.31
C TYR A 169 -13.08 -0.30 1.28
N TYR A 170 -12.47 0.31 2.29
CA TYR A 170 -11.76 -0.42 3.33
C TYR A 170 -12.69 -1.37 4.10
N LEU A 171 -13.86 -0.91 4.51
CA LEU A 171 -14.83 -1.74 5.23
C LEU A 171 -15.32 -2.94 4.42
N VAL A 172 -15.63 -2.75 3.13
CA VAL A 172 -16.07 -3.85 2.26
C VAL A 172 -15.01 -4.96 2.22
N ILE A 173 -13.73 -4.59 2.14
CA ILE A 173 -12.63 -5.55 2.18
C ILE A 173 -12.53 -6.23 3.54
N LYS A 174 -12.62 -5.48 4.65
CA LYS A 174 -12.60 -6.07 6.00
C LYS A 174 -13.74 -7.08 6.21
N VAL A 175 -14.94 -6.75 5.74
CA VAL A 175 -16.11 -7.64 5.83
C VAL A 175 -15.87 -8.87 4.96
N LYS A 176 -15.45 -8.71 3.71
CA LYS A 176 -15.15 -9.83 2.80
C LYS A 176 -14.09 -10.76 3.39
N THR A 177 -13.03 -10.23 3.98
CA THR A 177 -11.99 -11.01 4.67
C THR A 177 -12.53 -11.74 5.89
N ALA A 178 -13.44 -11.14 6.67
CA ALA A 178 -13.97 -11.78 7.87
C ALA A 178 -14.92 -12.95 7.59
N ILE A 179 -15.50 -13.00 6.39
CA ILE A 179 -16.45 -14.04 5.95
C ILE A 179 -15.84 -15.08 5.00
N SER A 180 -14.57 -14.90 4.61
CA SER A 180 -13.82 -15.83 3.73
C SER A 180 -12.93 -16.75 4.56
#